data_AF-A0A0M2PRM6-F1
#
_entry.id   AF-A0A0M2PRM6-F1
#
_cell.length_a   1.000
_cell.length_b   1.000
_cell.length_c   1.000
_cell.angle_alpha   90.00
_cell.angle_beta   90.00
_cell.angle_gamma   90.00
#
_symmetry.space_group_name_H-M   'P 1'
#
loop_
_entity.id
_entity.type
_entity.pdbx_description
1 polymer ?
#
loop_
_entity_poly.entity_id
_entity_poly.type
_entity_poly.pdbx_seq_one_letter_code
_entity_poly.pdbx_strand_id
1 'polypeptide(L)' 'MKNCHEFLKSKRWLDHDLDGRYINIHHPFAILISDTEGQITFRGNTGFDNGQNGEEIFSFTSVKDLQEWFENNIGE' A
#
# COMPACT_ATOMS: atom_id res chain seq x y z
N MET A 1 4.11 12.45 4.24
CA MET A 1 3.57 11.07 4.21
C MET A 1 3.22 10.44 5.57
N LYS A 2 3.50 11.09 6.73
CA LYS A 2 3.24 10.52 8.08
C LYS A 2 1.83 9.92 8.27
N ASN A 3 0.79 10.62 7.84
CA ASN A 3 -0.61 10.19 8.00
C ASN A 3 -0.94 8.91 7.19
N CYS A 4 -0.22 8.64 6.10
CA CYS A 4 -0.41 7.44 5.31
C CYS A 4 0.01 6.18 6.09
N HIS A 5 1.12 6.25 6.83
CA HIS A 5 1.58 5.12 7.64
C HIS A 5 0.57 4.74 8.73
N GLU A 6 -0.02 5.73 9.40
CA GLU A 6 -1.05 5.52 10.43
C GLU A 6 -2.33 4.92 9.82
N PHE A 7 -2.76 5.45 8.67
CA PHE A 7 -3.90 4.91 7.92
C PHE A 7 -3.67 3.44 7.52
N LEU A 8 -2.53 3.13 6.89
CA LEU A 8 -2.20 1.77 6.44
C LEU A 8 -2.19 0.77 7.60
N LYS A 9 -1.56 1.14 8.73
CA LYS A 9 -1.57 0.31 9.94
C LYS A 9 -2.99 0.07 10.47
N SER A 10 -3.87 1.08 10.43
CA SER A 10 -5.28 0.93 10.84
C SER A 10 -6.05 -0.07 9.96
N LYS A 11 -5.64 -0.23 8.70
CA LYS A 11 -6.20 -1.18 7.72
C LYS A 11 -5.47 -2.52 7.69
N ARG A 12 -4.56 -2.78 8.65
CA ARG A 12 -3.74 -4.01 8.73
C ARG A 12 -2.79 -4.21 7.54
N TRP A 13 -2.38 -3.11 6.92
CA TRP A 13 -1.24 -3.11 6.00
C TRP A 13 0.03 -2.89 6.82
N LEU A 14 0.96 -3.83 6.72
CA LEU A 14 2.12 -3.92 7.60
C LEU A 14 3.41 -3.70 6.81
N ASP A 15 4.29 -2.90 7.40
CA ASP A 15 5.66 -2.71 6.96
C ASP A 15 6.55 -3.65 7.79
N HIS A 16 6.89 -4.80 7.18
CA HIS A 16 7.62 -5.87 7.86
C HIS A 16 9.12 -5.59 7.97
N ASP A 17 9.69 -4.95 6.95
CA ASP A 17 11.13 -4.70 6.83
C ASP A 17 11.53 -3.28 7.27
N LEU A 18 10.56 -2.45 7.65
CA LEU A 18 10.72 -1.04 8.04
C LEU A 18 11.35 -0.20 6.93
N ASP A 19 11.05 -0.55 5.68
CA ASP A 19 11.57 0.06 4.45
C ASP A 19 10.52 0.90 3.72
N GLY A 20 9.33 1.08 4.30
CA GLY A 20 8.23 1.82 3.70
C GLY A 20 7.38 1.00 2.73
N ARG A 21 7.56 -0.32 2.67
CA ARG A 21 6.75 -1.24 1.87
C ARG A 21 5.68 -1.92 2.72
N TYR A 22 4.44 -1.54 2.48
CA TYR A 22 3.26 -2.01 3.21
C TYR A 22 2.56 -3.12 2.43
N ILE A 23 2.37 -4.26 3.10
CA ILE A 23 1.68 -5.43 2.56
C ILE A 23 0.49 -5.80 3.44
N ASN A 24 -0.60 -6.20 2.78
CA ASN A 24 -1.66 -7.00 3.40
C ASN A 24 -1.80 -8.29 2.60
N ILE A 25 -1.57 -9.44 3.24
CA ILE A 25 -1.57 -10.75 2.57
C ILE A 25 -2.93 -11.12 1.97
N HIS A 26 -4.01 -10.47 2.37
CA HIS A 26 -5.33 -10.70 1.79
C HIS A 26 -5.55 -9.94 0.48
N HIS A 27 -4.67 -9.00 0.16
CA HIS A 27 -4.77 -8.14 -1.02
C HIS A 27 -3.62 -8.41 -2.00
N PRO A 28 -3.88 -8.31 -3.32
CA PRO A 28 -2.86 -8.57 -4.34
C PRO A 28 -1.94 -7.36 -4.60
N PHE A 29 -1.93 -6.36 -3.72
CA PHE A 29 -1.19 -5.11 -3.91
C PHE A 29 -0.06 -4.95 -2.88
N ALA A 30 0.94 -4.16 -3.24
CA ALA A 30 1.89 -3.55 -2.30
C ALA A 30 1.71 -2.03 -2.34
N ILE A 31 2.04 -1.38 -1.23
CA ILE A 31 2.02 0.07 -1.12
C ILE A 31 3.39 0.53 -0.69
N LEU A 32 4.04 1.33 -1.53
CA LEU A 32 5.34 1.93 -1.26
C LEU A 32 5.12 3.36 -0.79
N ILE A 33 5.75 3.76 0.31
CA ILE A 33 5.71 5.13 0.83
C ILE A 33 7.14 5.66 0.87
N SER A 34 7.38 6.77 0.16
CA SER A 34 8.59 7.59 0.30
C SER A 34 8.29 8.86 1.11
N ASP A 35 9.25 9.77 1.22
CA ASP A 35 9.05 11.04 1.93
C ASP A 35 8.04 11.97 1.22
N THR A 36 8.01 11.92 -0.12
CA THR A 36 7.28 12.87 -0.97
C THR A 36 6.04 12.30 -1.65
N GLU A 37 6.03 11.00 -1.91
CA GLU A 37 4.96 10.33 -2.66
C GLU A 37 4.79 8.87 -2.21
N GLY A 38 3.66 8.28 -2.60
CA GLY A 38 3.43 6.86 -2.46
C GLY A 38 2.91 6.25 -3.76
N GLN A 39 3.11 4.93 -3.87
CA GLN A 39 2.76 4.15 -5.04
C GLN A 39 2.03 2.89 -4.61
N ILE A 40 1.07 2.46 -5.41
CA ILE A 40 0.39 1.17 -5.27
C ILE A 40 0.79 0.33 -6.46
N THR A 41 1.30 -0.87 -6.16
CA THR A 41 1.76 -1.81 -7.18
C THR A 41 0.96 -3.10 -7.12
N PHE A 42 0.66 -3.70 -8.27
CA PHE A 42 -0.04 -4.97 -8.39
C PHE A 42 0.96 -6.13 -8.41
N ARG A 43 0.93 -6.96 -7.37
CA ARG A 43 1.80 -8.15 -7.23
C ARG A 43 1.21 -9.39 -7.89
N GLY A 44 -0.11 -9.41 -8.10
CA GLY A 44 -0.82 -10.53 -8.74
C GLY A 44 -1.07 -11.76 -7.87
N ASN A 45 -0.60 -11.78 -6.62
CA ASN A 45 -0.81 -12.90 -5.69
C ASN A 45 -1.24 -12.44 -4.29
N THR A 46 -2.05 -13.28 -3.64
CA THR A 46 -2.44 -13.18 -2.22
C THR A 46 -1.81 -14.32 -1.41
N GLY A 47 -1.82 -14.21 -0.09
CA GLY A 47 -1.40 -15.23 0.88
C GLY A 47 0.04 -15.07 1.38
N PHE A 48 0.98 -14.74 0.50
CA PHE A 48 2.40 -14.59 0.87
C PHE A 48 3.01 -13.33 0.27
N ASP A 49 3.96 -12.76 1.00
CA ASP A 49 4.86 -11.76 0.44
C ASP A 49 6.14 -12.43 -0.05
N ASN A 50 6.38 -12.37 -1.36
CA ASN A 50 7.59 -12.91 -1.99
C ASN A 50 8.66 -11.83 -2.22
N GLY A 51 8.53 -10.65 -1.60
CA GLY A 51 9.43 -9.51 -1.80
C GLY A 51 9.24 -8.79 -3.13
N GLN A 52 8.15 -9.07 -3.86
CA GLN A 52 7.87 -8.47 -5.17
C GLN A 52 6.95 -7.26 -5.03
N ASN A 53 7.30 -6.15 -5.70
CA ASN A 53 6.44 -4.99 -5.81
C ASN A 53 5.43 -5.18 -6.96
N GLY A 54 5.87 -5.70 -8.10
CA GLY A 54 5.04 -5.83 -9.29
C GLY A 54 4.93 -4.50 -10.05
N GLU A 55 3.87 -4.35 -10.85
CA GLU A 55 3.64 -3.18 -11.72
C GLU A 55 2.97 -2.04 -10.95
N GLU A 56 3.45 -0.80 -11.10
CA GLU A 56 2.77 0.37 -10.56
C GLU A 56 1.43 0.60 -11.28
N ILE A 57 0.35 0.71 -10.50
CA ILE A 57 -1.00 0.92 -11.01
C ILE A 57 -1.61 2.25 -10.54
N PHE A 58 -1.03 2.86 -9.52
CA PHE A 58 -1.50 4.14 -8.99
C PHE A 58 -0.40 4.86 -8.20
N SER A 59 -0.33 6.18 -8.35
CA SER A 59 0.56 7.07 -7.62
C SER A 59 -0.26 8.09 -6.83
N PHE A 60 0.19 8.45 -5.64
CA PHE A 60 -0.48 9.39 -4.77
C PHE A 60 0.50 10.29 -4.00
N THR A 61 0.03 11.47 -3.61
CA THR A 61 0.85 12.44 -2.85
C THR A 61 0.24 12.79 -1.49
N SER A 62 -0.98 12.32 -1.23
CA SER A 62 -1.68 12.58 0.02
C SER A 62 -2.38 11.35 0.59
N VAL A 63 -2.67 11.37 1.89
CA VAL A 63 -3.46 10.31 2.55
C VAL A 63 -4.89 10.27 2.02
N LYS A 64 -5.41 11.41 1.51
CA LYS A 64 -6.75 11.49 0.94
C LYS A 64 -6.85 10.69 -0.36
N ASP A 65 -5.88 10.84 -1.26
CA ASP A 65 -5.84 10.08 -2.51
C ASP A 65 -5.76 8.57 -2.23
N LEU A 66 -4.97 8.18 -1.21
CA LEU A 66 -4.86 6.79 -0.77
C LEU A 66 -6.18 6.24 -0.22
N GLN A 67 -6.89 7.03 0.60
CA GLN A 67 -8.22 6.67 1.12
C GLN A 67 -9.25 6.49 0.01
N GLU A 68 -9.32 7.44 -0.92
CA GLU A 68 -10.22 7.35 -2.08
C GLU A 68 -9.90 6.12 -2.93
N TRP A 69 -8.62 5.77 -3.10
CA TRP A 69 -8.25 4.54 -3.81
C TRP A 69 -8.73 3.29 -3.06
N PHE A 70 -8.56 3.23 -1.74
CA PHE A 70 -8.99 2.10 -0.92
C PHE A 70 -10.51 1.87 -1.02
N GLU A 71 -11.29 2.94 -0.88
CA GLU A 71 -12.75 2.89 -0.98
C GLU A 71 -13.22 2.37 -2.35
N ASN A 72 -12.59 2.84 -3.43
CA ASN A 72 -12.98 2.50 -4.79
C ASN A 72 -12.52 1.11 -5.27
N ASN A 73 -11.41 0.58 -4.73
CA ASN A 73 -10.79 -0.63 -5.28
C ASN A 73 -10.87 -1.86 -4.38
N ILE A 74 -10.88 -1.69 -3.06
CA ILE A 74 -10.91 -2.82 -2.11
C ILE A 74 -12.02 -2.73 -1.07
N GLY A 75 -12.83 -1.65 -1.09
CA GLY A 75 -13.97 -1.47 -0.20
C GLY A 75 -13.58 -1.28 1.27
N GLU A 76 -12.35 -0.82 1.51
CA GLU A 76 -11.81 -0.51 2.84
C GLU A 76 -11.76 0.99 3.09
#